data_AF-A0A7X8F885-F1
#
_entry.id   AF-A0A7X8F885-F1
#
_cell.length_a   1.000
_cell.length_b   1.000
_cell.length_c   1.000
_cell.angle_alpha   90.00
_cell.angle_beta   90.00
_cell.angle_gamma   90.00
#
_symmetry.space_group_name_H-M   'P 1'
#
loop_
_entity.id
_entity.type
_entity.pdbx_description
1 polymer ?
#
loop_
_entity_poly.entity_id
_entity_poly.type
_entity_poly.pdbx_seq_one_letter_code
_entity_poly.pdbx_strand_id
1 'polypeptide(L)'
;MHPAFILLEISFNPITINEIFALIISVFLLMLSAIISASEVAFFSFSPQTLDEIEHSNKKSDQRIHNLLEDPQKLLATILIGNNFVNVSIILIL
;
A
#
# COMPACT_ATOMS: atom_id res chain seq x y z
N MET A 1 5.75 30.09 42.30
CA MET A 1 5.22 29.19 41.25
C MET A 1 6.40 28.47 40.64
N HIS A 2 6.57 27.17 40.92
CA HIS A 2 7.86 26.47 40.83
C HIS A 2 7.86 25.52 39.60
N PRO A 3 8.41 25.92 38.44
CA PRO A 3 8.42 25.11 37.22
C PRO A 3 9.23 23.80 37.32
N ALA A 4 10.09 23.67 38.34
CA ALA A 4 10.92 22.49 38.54
C ALA A 4 10.13 21.22 38.95
N PHE A 5 8.92 21.35 39.49
CA PHE A 5 8.08 20.20 39.84
C PHE A 5 7.48 19.49 38.62
N ILE A 6 7.25 20.21 37.51
CA ILE A 6 6.65 19.64 36.29
C ILE A 6 7.60 18.66 35.60
N LEU A 7 8.92 18.88 35.71
CA LEU A 7 9.94 17.99 35.15
C LEU A 7 10.10 16.68 35.95
N LEU A 8 9.70 16.67 37.22
CA LEU A 8 9.77 15.48 38.09
C LEU A 8 8.65 14.46 37.83
N GLU A 9 7.60 14.84 37.09
CA GLU A 9 6.47 13.96 36.75
C GLU A 9 6.64 13.23 35.40
N ILE A 10 7.75 13.45 34.69
CA ILE A 10 8.03 12.79 33.41
C ILE A 10 8.39 11.32 33.67
N SER A 11 7.41 10.44 33.55
CA SER A 11 7.60 8.99 33.55
C SER A 11 7.89 8.50 32.14
N PHE A 12 9.04 7.85 31.95
CA PHE A 12 9.35 7.16 30.69
C PHE A 12 8.61 5.83 30.63
N ASN A 13 7.75 5.64 29.63
CA ASN A 13 7.13 4.36 29.36
C ASN A 13 8.06 3.54 28.43
N PRO A 14 8.59 2.39 28.85
CA PRO A 14 9.45 1.58 28.01
C PRO A 14 8.66 0.96 26.86
N ILE A 15 9.32 0.79 25.70
CA ILE A 15 8.71 0.13 24.55
C ILE A 15 8.39 -1.33 24.91
N THR A 16 7.16 -1.75 24.67
CA THR A 16 6.71 -3.12 24.93
C THR A 16 6.85 -4.02 23.70
N ILE A 17 6.90 -5.34 23.91
CA ILE A 17 6.98 -6.33 22.80
C ILE A 17 5.80 -6.18 21.82
N ASN A 18 4.62 -5.83 22.34
CA ASN A 18 3.41 -5.63 21.54
C ASN A 18 3.59 -4.48 20.54
N GLU A 19 4.21 -3.38 20.98
CA GLU A 19 4.49 -2.22 20.12
C GLU A 19 5.51 -2.55 19.03
N ILE A 20 6.55 -3.33 19.37
CA ILE A 20 7.53 -3.81 18.38
C ILE A 20 6.85 -4.70 17.34
N PHE A 21 5.98 -5.60 17.78
CA PHE A 21 5.24 -6.49 16.90
C PHE A 21 4.28 -5.72 15.98
N ALA A 22 3.53 -4.76 16.53
CA ALA A 22 2.66 -3.86 15.78
C ALA A 22 3.46 -3.05 14.74
N LEU A 23 4.65 -2.56 15.09
CA LEU A 23 5.53 -1.85 14.17
C LEU A 23 6.01 -2.74 13.02
N ILE A 24 6.45 -3.97 13.30
CA ILE A 24 6.91 -4.92 12.27
C ILE A 24 5.78 -5.21 11.27
N ILE A 25 4.57 -5.49 11.77
CA ILE A 25 3.40 -5.72 10.91
C ILE A 25 3.09 -4.47 10.08
N SER A 26 3.13 -3.28 10.70
CA SER A 26 2.87 -2.02 10.01
C SER A 26 3.87 -1.75 8.89
N VAL A 27 5.16 -2.01 9.11
CA VAL A 27 6.19 -1.89 8.06
C VAL A 27 5.94 -2.88 6.92
N PHE A 28 5.54 -4.11 7.22
CA PHE A 28 5.17 -5.08 6.20
C PHE A 28 3.94 -4.63 5.39
N LEU A 29 2.90 -4.14 6.07
CA LEU A 29 1.71 -3.58 5.43
C LEU A 29 2.06 -2.36 4.56
N LEU A 30 2.97 -1.49 5.00
CA LEU A 30 3.44 -0.36 4.18
C LEU A 30 4.15 -0.83 2.90
N MET A 31 4.95 -1.90 2.97
CA MET A 31 5.55 -2.49 1.75
C MET A 31 4.47 -3.03 0.80
N LEU A 32 3.43 -3.67 1.33
CA LEU A 32 2.30 -4.13 0.50
C LEU A 32 1.56 -2.95 -0.14
N SER A 33 1.28 -1.89 0.61
CA SER A 33 0.69 -0.65 0.08
C SER A 33 1.54 -0.07 -1.06
N ALA A 34 2.86 0.00 -0.87
CA ALA A 34 3.78 0.48 -1.91
C ALA A 34 3.72 -0.37 -3.20
N ILE A 35 3.63 -1.70 -3.09
CA ILE A 35 3.49 -2.60 -4.24
C ILE A 35 2.14 -2.39 -4.95
N ILE A 36 1.04 -2.21 -4.21
CA ILE A 36 -0.28 -1.95 -4.77
C ILE A 36 -0.27 -0.62 -5.55
N SER A 37 0.28 0.44 -4.97
CA SER A 37 0.45 1.73 -5.66
C SER A 37 1.39 1.64 -6.86
N ALA A 38 2.48 0.87 -6.79
CA ALA A 38 3.36 0.65 -7.94
C ALA A 38 2.66 -0.09 -9.09
N SER A 39 1.73 -0.99 -8.76
CA SER A 39 0.93 -1.72 -9.77
C SER A 39 0.03 -0.78 -10.56
N GLU A 40 -0.54 0.25 -9.93
CA GLU A 40 -1.29 1.32 -10.61
C GLU A 40 -0.45 1.95 -11.71
N VAL A 41 0.74 2.44 -11.36
CA VAL A 41 1.66 3.08 -12.31
C VAL A 41 2.08 2.10 -13.40
N ALA A 42 2.34 0.84 -13.08
CA ALA A 42 2.73 -0.17 -14.06
C ALA A 42 1.63 -0.44 -15.10
N PHE A 43 0.38 -0.64 -14.67
CA PHE A 43 -0.73 -0.89 -15.58
C PHE A 43 -1.12 0.35 -16.41
N PHE A 44 -1.04 1.54 -15.84
CA PHE A 44 -1.49 2.77 -16.50
C PHE A 44 -0.38 3.56 -17.21
N SER A 45 0.86 3.04 -17.23
CA SER A 45 1.99 3.63 -17.98
C SER A 45 2.19 3.04 -19.38
N PHE A 46 1.41 2.03 -19.78
CA PHE A 46 1.51 1.45 -21.12
C PHE A 46 1.19 2.49 -22.21
N SER A 47 2.00 2.50 -23.26
CA SER A 47 1.76 3.32 -24.45
C SER A 47 0.72 2.64 -25.37
N PRO A 48 0.04 3.39 -26.25
CA PRO A 48 -0.88 2.81 -27.23
C PRO A 48 -0.23 1.70 -28.08
N GLN A 49 1.02 1.89 -28.51
CA GLN A 49 1.77 0.89 -29.28
C GLN A 49 1.97 -0.41 -28.47
N THR A 50 2.26 -0.29 -27.18
CA THR A 50 2.43 -1.45 -26.29
C THR A 50 1.11 -2.17 -26.05
N LEU A 51 -0.01 -1.45 -25.97
CA LEU A 51 -1.33 -2.06 -25.85
C LEU A 51 -1.70 -2.83 -27.13
N ASP A 52 -1.42 -2.26 -28.30
CA ASP A 52 -1.61 -2.96 -29.58
C ASP A 52 -0.76 -4.25 -29.65
N GLU A 53 0.49 -4.20 -29.18
CA GLU A 53 1.36 -5.39 -29.10
C GLU A 53 0.81 -6.46 -28.12
N ILE A 54 0.28 -6.03 -26.97
CA ILE A 54 -0.32 -6.90 -25.96
C ILE A 54 -1.57 -7.59 -26.50
N GLU A 55 -2.43 -6.87 -27.24
CA GLU A 55 -3.65 -7.40 -27.85
C GLU A 55 -3.37 -8.52 -28.87
N HIS A 56 -2.30 -8.38 -29.65
CA HIS A 56 -1.92 -9.35 -30.68
C HIS A 56 -0.92 -10.42 -30.18
N SER A 57 -0.55 -10.39 -28.89
CA SER A 57 0.41 -11.33 -28.30
C SER A 57 -0.22 -12.67 -27.95
N ASN A 58 0.50 -13.76 -28.24
CA ASN A 58 0.12 -15.12 -27.82
C ASN A 58 0.60 -15.47 -26.40
N LYS A 59 1.22 -14.54 -25.67
CA LYS A 59 1.69 -14.79 -24.31
C LYS A 59 0.53 -14.74 -23.32
N LYS A 60 0.47 -15.74 -22.44
CA LYS A 60 -0.55 -15.81 -21.37
C LYS A 60 -0.50 -14.62 -20.40
N SER A 61 0.68 -14.02 -20.20
CA SER A 61 0.83 -12.80 -19.38
C SER A 61 0.11 -11.61 -20.00
N ASP A 62 0.24 -11.46 -21.31
CA ASP A 62 -0.23 -10.30 -22.05
C ASP A 62 -1.75 -10.37 -22.17
N GLN A 63 -2.31 -11.56 -22.38
CA GLN A 63 -3.74 -11.82 -22.27
C GLN A 63 -4.32 -11.47 -20.90
N ARG A 64 -3.59 -11.72 -19.81
CA ARG A 64 -4.04 -11.31 -18.46
C ARG A 64 -4.01 -9.80 -18.29
N ILE A 65 -2.97 -9.14 -18.77
CA ILE A 65 -2.85 -7.67 -18.73
C ILE A 65 -4.00 -7.04 -19.54
N HIS A 66 -4.24 -7.54 -20.76
CA HIS A 66 -5.35 -7.12 -21.60
C HIS A 66 -6.69 -7.25 -20.87
N ASN A 67 -6.99 -8.42 -20.30
CA ASN A 67 -8.26 -8.65 -19.58
C ASN A 67 -8.42 -7.77 -18.34
N LEU A 68 -7.32 -7.40 -17.66
CA LEU A 68 -7.35 -6.46 -16.54
C LEU A 68 -7.61 -5.03 -17.01
N LEU A 69 -7.09 -4.66 -18.18
CA LEU A 69 -7.23 -3.33 -18.78
C LEU A 69 -8.53 -3.15 -19.58
N GLU A 70 -9.29 -4.21 -19.85
CA GLU A 70 -10.60 -4.16 -20.52
C GLU A 70 -11.61 -3.30 -19.74
N ASP A 71 -11.56 -3.35 -18.40
CA ASP A 71 -12.32 -2.47 -17.51
C ASP A 71 -11.34 -1.72 -16.58
N PRO A 72 -10.72 -0.64 -17.10
CA PRO A 72 -9.69 0.10 -16.36
C PRO A 72 -10.27 0.78 -15.12
N GLN A 73 -11.56 1.14 -15.14
CA GLN A 73 -12.23 1.76 -14.00
C GLN A 73 -12.37 0.77 -12.84
N LYS A 74 -12.79 -0.47 -13.11
CA LYS A 74 -12.87 -1.52 -12.10
C LYS A 74 -11.51 -1.93 -11.57
N LEU A 75 -10.49 -2.02 -12.44
CA LEU A 75 -9.11 -2.27 -12.03
C LEU A 75 -8.62 -1.18 -11.06
N LEU A 76 -8.76 0.08 -11.46
CA LEU A 76 -8.35 1.23 -10.65
C LEU A 76 -9.09 1.25 -9.31
N ALA A 77 -10.42 1.06 -9.32
CA ALA A 77 -11.21 0.99 -8.10
C ALA A 77 -10.73 -0.12 -7.16
N THR A 78 -10.39 -1.29 -7.69
CA THR A 78 -9.88 -2.42 -6.90
C THR A 78 -8.52 -2.10 -6.27
N ILE A 79 -7.61 -1.48 -7.04
CA ILE A 79 -6.31 -1.03 -6.55
C ILE A 79 -6.47 0.01 -5.44
N LEU A 80 -7.31 1.03 -5.64
CA LEU A 80 -7.58 2.06 -4.64
C LEU A 80 -8.20 1.49 -3.36
N ILE A 81 -9.18 0.59 -3.49
CA ILE A 81 -9.79 -0.10 -2.34
C ILE A 81 -8.73 -0.91 -1.58
N GLY A 82 -7.89 -1.67 -2.29
CA GLY A 82 -6.82 -2.46 -1.67
C GLY A 82 -5.80 -1.58 -0.94
N ASN A 83 -5.37 -0.48 -1.55
CA ASN A 83 -4.44 0.46 -0.92
C ASN A 83 -5.04 1.10 0.34
N ASN A 84 -6.30 1.55 0.25
CA ASN A 84 -7.01 2.14 1.38
C ASN A 84 -7.25 1.13 2.50
N PHE A 85 -7.56 -0.12 2.17
CA PHE A 85 -7.72 -1.19 3.15
C PHE A 85 -6.44 -1.40 3.97
N VAL A 86 -5.29 -1.44 3.32
CA VAL A 86 -3.98 -1.57 3.99
C VAL A 86 -3.69 -0.34 4.86
N ASN A 87 -3.94 0.87 4.36
CA ASN A 87 -3.74 2.11 5.12
C ASN A 87 -4.61 2.17 6.39
N VAL A 88 -5.90 1.82 6.28
CA VAL A 88 -6.80 1.75 7.44
C VAL A 88 -6.33 0.67 8.42
N SER A 89 -5.87 -0.48 7.94
CA SER A 89 -5.33 -1.54 8.80
C SER A 89 -4.12 -1.07 9.61
N ILE A 90 -3.23 -0.27 9.01
CA ILE A 90 -2.08 0.32 9.71
C ILE A 90 -2.56 1.27 10.82
N ILE A 91 -3.52 2.15 10.53
CA ILE A 91 -4.10 3.08 11.52
C ILE A 91 -4.79 2.34 12.67
N LEU A 92 -5.37 1.17 12.43
CA LEU A 92 -6.02 0.37 13.47
C LEU A 92 -5.03 -0.41 14.35
N ILE A 93 -3.84 -0.69 13.84
CA ILE A 93 -2.80 -1.46 14.54
C ILE A 93 -1.90 -0.55 15.39
N LEU A 94 -1.59 0.65 14.89
CA LEU A 94 -0.77 1.66 15.57
C LEU A 94 -1.60 2.54 16.51
#